data_AF-A0A0K2TPB2-F1
#
_entry.id   AF-A0A0K2TPB2-F1
#
_cell.length_a   1.000
_cell.length_b   1.000
_cell.length_c   1.000
_cell.angle_alpha   90.00
_cell.angle_beta   90.00
_cell.angle_gamma   90.00
#
_symmetry.space_group_name_H-M   'P 1'
#
loop_
_entity.id
_entity.type
_entity.pdbx_description
1 polymer ?
#
loop_
_entity_poly.entity_id
_entity_poly.type
_entity_poly.pdbx_seq_one_letter_code
_entity_poly.pdbx_strand_id
1 'polypeptide(L)'
;MMLFSSYKSTLHLLLLLFLLLHSLGSVTPKRKNPCIFEEDCDSCLLRPRCAWCKDPNWKGSRCNLIANQKDCSYIENPEGSVEILEDRPLSGSSHQNYVQIHPQRVRIRTRVGKEVKFDFQVSQAKEYPVDLYYLMDLSNSMSDDREMLAKLADKIASAIQSITKDFHIGFGSFVDKEVYPFISLIPEENCQTPDCPGPYSFQHQMKLSPDPFLFREKVRRAPISGNIDQPEGGLDALVQV
;
A
#
# COMPACT_ATOMS: atom_id res chain seq x y z
N MET A 1 -68.24 5.03 -1.40
CA MET A 1 -67.24 6.11 -1.63
C MET A 1 -66.94 6.87 -0.32
N MET A 2 -66.61 6.18 0.79
CA MET A 2 -66.35 6.84 2.09
C MET A 2 -65.13 6.32 2.87
N LEU A 3 -64.51 5.20 2.46
CA LEU A 3 -63.38 4.60 3.20
C LEU A 3 -61.99 5.20 2.85
N PHE A 4 -61.86 5.95 1.74
CA PHE A 4 -60.59 6.55 1.33
C PHE A 4 -60.33 7.97 1.90
N SER A 5 -61.33 8.61 2.50
CA SER A 5 -61.19 9.98 3.05
C SER A 5 -60.58 9.99 4.47
N SER A 6 -60.87 8.97 5.28
CA SER A 6 -60.39 8.87 6.66
C SER A 6 -58.87 8.62 6.77
N TYR A 7 -58.29 7.90 5.81
CA TYR A 7 -56.85 7.59 5.77
C TYR A 7 -55.97 8.81 5.46
N LYS A 8 -56.45 9.76 4.64
CA LYS A 8 -55.71 10.99 4.34
C LYS A 8 -55.64 11.94 5.54
N SER A 9 -56.72 12.01 6.32
CA SER A 9 -56.79 12.86 7.52
C SER A 9 -55.87 12.35 8.64
N THR A 10 -55.86 11.03 8.87
CA THR A 10 -54.98 10.38 9.85
C THR A 10 -53.50 10.45 9.46
N LEU A 11 -53.19 10.30 8.17
CA LEU A 11 -51.81 10.45 7.66
C LEU A 11 -51.29 11.88 7.79
N HIS A 12 -52.13 12.90 7.55
CA HIS A 12 -51.75 14.30 7.79
C HIS A 12 -51.57 14.61 9.28
N LEU A 13 -52.41 14.04 10.16
CA LEU A 13 -52.27 14.21 11.60
C LEU A 13 -50.96 13.58 12.12
N LEU A 14 -50.60 12.40 11.60
CA LEU A 14 -49.33 11.73 11.90
C LEU A 14 -48.12 12.50 11.37
N LEU A 15 -48.20 13.08 10.16
CA LEU A 15 -47.16 13.94 9.60
C LEU A 15 -46.97 15.23 10.40
N LEU A 16 -48.07 15.85 10.85
CA LEU A 16 -48.04 17.03 11.72
C LEU A 16 -47.45 16.68 13.09
N LEU A 17 -47.79 15.52 13.66
CA LEU A 17 -47.18 15.06 14.91
C LEU A 17 -45.68 14.81 14.75
N PHE A 18 -45.26 14.21 13.63
CA PHE A 18 -43.85 13.94 13.33
C PHE A 18 -43.06 15.25 13.14
N LEU A 19 -43.66 16.25 12.49
CA LEU A 19 -43.10 17.61 12.35
C LEU A 19 -43.02 18.35 13.69
N LEU A 20 -44.01 18.18 14.58
CA LEU A 20 -44.00 18.71 15.95
C LEU A 20 -42.96 18.02 16.85
N LEU A 21 -42.74 16.72 16.67
CA LEU A 21 -41.68 15.97 17.36
C LEU A 21 -40.27 16.35 16.86
N HIS A 22 -40.12 16.82 15.63
CA HIS A 22 -38.87 17.38 15.12
C HIS A 22 -38.62 18.85 15.50
N SER A 23 -39.65 19.60 15.94
CA SER A 23 -39.49 20.98 16.41
C SER A 23 -39.14 21.10 17.90
N LEU A 24 -39.28 20.01 18.66
CA LEU A 24 -38.61 19.82 19.96
C LEU A 24 -37.11 19.62 19.69
N GLY A 25 -36.42 20.75 19.52
CA GLY A 25 -35.03 20.83 19.13
C GLY A 25 -34.13 19.86 19.88
N SER A 26 -33.21 19.23 19.14
CA SER A 26 -32.12 18.47 19.70
C SER A 26 -31.35 19.34 20.69
N VAL A 27 -31.54 19.10 21.99
CA VAL A 27 -30.65 19.66 23.02
C VAL A 27 -29.32 18.97 22.81
N THR A 28 -28.45 19.59 22.03
CA THR A 28 -27.07 19.16 21.94
C THR A 28 -26.47 19.30 23.35
N PRO A 29 -25.93 18.22 23.96
CA PRO A 29 -25.26 18.37 25.23
C PRO A 29 -24.12 19.37 25.00
N LYS A 30 -24.13 20.49 25.75
CA LYS A 30 -23.00 21.43 25.75
C LYS A 30 -21.76 20.59 26.02
N ARG A 31 -20.91 20.40 25.00
CA ARG A 31 -19.64 19.67 25.16
C ARG A 31 -18.92 20.38 26.31
N LYS A 32 -18.80 19.68 27.45
CA LYS A 32 -17.97 20.18 28.55
C LYS A 32 -16.60 20.44 27.97
N ASN A 33 -16.10 21.65 28.21
CA ASN A 33 -14.79 22.06 27.72
C ASN A 33 -13.73 21.09 28.29
N PRO A 34 -13.04 20.30 27.46
CA PRO A 34 -12.13 19.28 27.96
C PRO A 34 -10.80 19.86 28.45
N CYS A 35 -10.55 21.16 28.20
CA CYS A 35 -9.27 21.81 28.50
C CYS A 35 -9.13 22.24 29.96
N ILE A 36 -10.25 22.60 30.62
CA ILE A 36 -10.21 23.32 31.91
C ILE A 36 -9.72 22.49 33.10
N PHE A 37 -9.50 21.19 32.90
CA PHE A 37 -9.05 20.26 33.95
C PHE A 37 -7.53 20.09 33.99
N GLU A 38 -6.80 20.60 33.00
CA GLU A 38 -5.35 20.45 32.92
C GLU A 38 -4.66 21.57 33.73
N GLU A 39 -3.78 21.19 34.65
CA GLU A 39 -3.15 22.11 35.62
C GLU A 39 -1.79 22.67 35.16
N ASP A 40 -1.17 22.04 34.16
CA ASP A 40 0.11 22.43 33.59
C ASP A 40 0.05 22.64 32.07
N CYS A 41 1.05 23.34 31.55
CA CYS A 41 1.12 23.71 30.14
C CYS A 41 1.27 22.47 29.24
N ASP A 42 2.07 21.48 29.63
CA ASP A 42 2.37 20.33 28.79
C ASP A 42 1.12 19.44 28.64
N SER A 43 0.44 19.13 29.75
CA SER A 43 -0.83 18.39 29.78
C SER A 43 -1.92 19.12 28.99
N CYS A 44 -1.97 20.46 29.08
CA CYS A 44 -2.88 21.28 28.28
C CYS A 44 -2.59 21.13 26.77
N LEU A 45 -1.32 21.14 26.38
CA LEU A 45 -0.92 21.14 24.98
C LEU A 45 -1.05 19.77 24.30
N LEU A 46 -1.14 18.67 25.06
CA LEU A 46 -1.50 17.34 24.54
C LEU A 46 -2.92 17.28 23.95
N ARG A 47 -3.79 18.22 24.31
CA ARG A 47 -5.16 18.32 23.78
C ARG A 47 -5.20 19.23 22.55
N PRO A 48 -5.64 18.76 21.37
CA PRO A 48 -5.50 19.52 20.13
C PRO A 48 -6.28 20.83 20.07
N ARG A 49 -7.35 21.01 20.86
CA ARG A 49 -8.21 22.21 20.80
C ARG A 49 -7.93 23.21 21.93
N CYS A 50 -6.98 22.92 22.79
CA CYS A 50 -6.69 23.73 23.97
C CYS A 50 -5.54 24.70 23.71
N ALA A 51 -5.43 25.73 24.53
CA ALA A 51 -4.35 26.70 24.54
C ALA A 51 -4.05 27.09 25.99
N TRP A 52 -2.81 27.50 26.24
CA TRP A 52 -2.34 27.84 27.58
C TRP A 52 -2.07 29.34 27.71
N CYS A 53 -2.65 29.99 28.72
CA CYS A 53 -2.39 31.40 29.01
C CYS A 53 -1.28 31.56 30.06
N LYS A 54 -0.13 32.13 29.64
CA LYS A 54 1.02 32.43 30.50
C LYS A 54 1.02 33.85 31.08
N ASP A 55 -0.03 34.63 30.84
CA ASP A 55 -0.16 35.98 31.39
C ASP A 55 -0.21 35.92 32.94
N PRO A 56 0.65 36.67 33.65
CA PRO A 56 0.64 36.74 35.12
C PRO A 56 -0.67 37.29 35.69
N ASN A 57 -1.34 38.20 34.97
CA ASN A 57 -2.55 38.88 35.41
C ASN A 57 -3.83 38.10 35.03
N TRP A 58 -3.70 36.92 34.41
CA TRP A 58 -4.83 36.10 33.99
C TRP A 58 -5.59 35.53 35.19
N LYS A 59 -6.89 35.80 35.25
CA LYS A 59 -7.80 35.34 36.33
C LYS A 59 -8.62 34.11 35.96
N GLY A 60 -8.64 33.72 34.68
CA GLY A 60 -9.36 32.56 34.19
C GLY A 60 -8.56 31.26 34.31
N SER A 61 -9.15 30.14 33.88
CA SER A 61 -8.38 28.89 33.73
C SER A 61 -7.26 29.06 32.71
N ARG A 62 -6.04 28.66 33.07
CA ARG A 62 -4.85 28.77 32.23
C ARG A 62 -4.93 27.85 31.02
N CYS A 63 -5.48 26.65 31.15
CA CYS A 63 -5.78 25.78 30.02
C CYS A 63 -7.25 25.92 29.58
N ASN A 64 -7.49 26.36 28.35
CA ASN A 64 -8.86 26.54 27.86
C ASN A 64 -8.92 26.38 26.33
N LEU A 65 -10.13 26.38 25.75
CA LEU A 65 -10.29 26.52 24.31
C LEU A 65 -9.76 27.89 23.89
N ILE A 66 -9.07 27.95 22.74
CA ILE A 66 -8.53 29.21 22.20
C ILE A 66 -9.58 30.32 22.10
N ALA A 67 -10.82 29.96 21.77
CA ALA A 67 -11.96 30.89 21.65
C ALA A 67 -12.34 31.58 22.98
N ASN A 68 -11.99 30.99 24.13
CA ASN A 68 -12.30 31.49 25.47
C ASN A 68 -11.12 32.26 26.11
N GLN A 69 -10.01 32.44 25.40
CA GLN A 69 -8.81 33.11 25.91
C GLN A 69 -8.47 34.39 25.15
N LYS A 70 -9.46 35.01 24.49
CA LYS A 70 -9.25 36.20 23.64
C LYS A 70 -8.60 37.38 24.38
N ASP A 71 -8.87 37.51 25.68
CA ASP A 71 -8.34 38.59 26.52
C ASP A 71 -6.99 38.26 27.17
N CYS A 72 -6.39 37.10 26.86
CA CYS A 72 -5.06 36.74 27.35
C CYS A 72 -3.98 37.32 26.42
N SER A 73 -3.04 38.10 26.99
CA SER A 73 -1.98 38.75 26.21
C SER A 73 -0.88 37.78 25.76
N TYR A 74 -0.67 36.70 26.51
CA TYR A 74 0.40 35.75 26.29
C TYR A 74 -0.15 34.32 26.21
N ILE A 75 -0.50 33.88 25.01
CA ILE A 75 -1.06 32.55 24.75
C ILE A 75 0.02 31.65 24.14
N GLU A 76 0.20 30.47 24.74
CA GLU A 76 0.93 29.34 24.17
C GLU A 76 -0.05 28.44 23.43
N ASN A 77 0.09 28.42 22.10
CA ASN A 77 -0.67 27.55 21.22
C ASN A 77 0.23 27.19 20.01
N PRO A 78 1.18 26.26 20.19
CA PRO A 78 2.08 25.86 19.10
C PRO A 78 1.26 25.31 17.94
N GLU A 79 1.44 25.92 16.77
CA GLU A 79 0.87 25.41 15.53
C GLU A 79 1.84 24.45 14.85
N GLY A 80 1.28 23.57 14.01
CA GLY A 80 2.12 22.71 13.18
C GLY A 80 2.81 23.53 12.09
N SER A 81 4.00 23.10 11.68
CA SER A 81 4.76 23.73 10.60
C SER A 81 5.31 22.67 9.65
N VAL A 82 5.40 23.03 8.37
CA VAL A 82 6.03 22.23 7.32
C VAL A 82 7.23 23.02 6.80
N GLU A 83 8.41 22.41 6.86
CA GLU A 83 9.65 22.99 6.34
C GLU A 83 10.22 22.04 5.27
N ILE A 84 10.40 22.53 4.05
CA ILE A 84 10.98 21.74 2.97
C ILE A 84 12.50 21.81 3.07
N LEU A 85 13.13 20.65 3.24
CA LEU A 85 14.58 20.52 3.40
C LEU A 85 15.29 20.14 2.10
N GLU A 86 14.59 19.52 1.16
CA GLU A 86 15.10 19.13 -0.15
C GLU A 86 13.96 19.14 -1.17
N ASP A 87 14.12 19.93 -2.24
CA ASP A 87 13.10 20.16 -3.29
C ASP A 87 13.73 20.19 -4.68
N ARG A 88 14.30 19.05 -5.09
CA ARG A 88 14.74 18.84 -6.46
C ARG A 88 13.50 18.75 -7.37
N PRO A 89 13.49 19.45 -8.51
CA PRO A 89 12.37 19.40 -9.44
C PRO A 89 12.25 18.02 -10.07
N LEU A 90 11.03 17.65 -10.48
CA LEU A 90 10.77 16.41 -11.20
C LEU A 90 11.60 16.35 -12.49
N SER A 91 12.25 15.21 -12.73
CA SER A 91 13.07 14.96 -13.91
C SER A 91 12.77 13.58 -14.48
N GLY A 92 12.25 13.55 -15.71
CA GLY A 92 11.83 12.32 -16.39
C GLY A 92 12.73 11.89 -17.57
N SER A 93 13.84 12.60 -17.83
CA SER A 93 14.60 12.50 -19.09
C SER A 93 16.10 12.24 -18.94
N SER A 94 16.61 11.98 -17.72
CA SER A 94 18.04 11.75 -17.48
C SER A 94 18.24 10.34 -16.97
N HIS A 95 18.87 9.47 -17.78
CA HIS A 95 19.18 8.06 -17.49
C HIS A 95 19.95 7.82 -16.16
N GLN A 96 20.43 8.88 -15.51
CA GLN A 96 21.19 8.77 -14.26
C GLN A 96 20.60 9.54 -13.08
N ASN A 97 19.54 10.36 -13.29
CA ASN A 97 18.99 11.22 -12.24
C ASN A 97 17.48 11.41 -12.44
N TYR A 98 16.73 10.33 -12.24
CA TYR A 98 15.26 10.37 -12.22
C TYR A 98 14.78 10.93 -10.88
N VAL A 99 14.07 12.06 -10.92
CA VAL A 99 13.37 12.61 -9.75
C VAL A 99 11.89 12.42 -10.01
N GLN A 100 11.33 11.36 -9.41
CA GLN A 100 9.93 10.96 -9.59
C GLN A 100 9.01 11.44 -8.48
N ILE A 101 9.57 11.98 -7.39
CA ILE A 101 8.83 12.54 -6.26
C ILE A 101 9.46 13.84 -5.83
N HIS A 102 8.64 14.86 -5.55
CA HIS A 102 9.09 16.08 -4.89
C HIS A 102 8.00 16.66 -3.97
N PRO A 103 8.38 17.30 -2.85
CA PRO A 103 9.74 17.41 -2.30
C PRO A 103 10.30 16.07 -1.80
N GLN A 104 11.63 15.93 -1.72
CA GLN A 104 12.26 14.66 -1.29
C GLN A 104 12.41 14.57 0.22
N ARG A 105 12.51 15.72 0.90
CA ARG A 105 12.70 15.76 2.34
C ARG A 105 11.96 16.93 2.96
N VAL A 106 11.12 16.62 3.93
CA VAL A 106 10.26 17.58 4.64
C VAL A 106 10.41 17.36 6.14
N ARG A 107 10.58 18.45 6.89
CA ARG A 107 10.50 18.47 8.35
C ARG A 107 9.12 18.96 8.76
N ILE A 108 8.35 18.07 9.38
CA ILE A 108 7.02 18.38 9.90
C ILE A 108 7.13 18.52 11.42
N ARG A 109 6.71 19.67 11.94
CA ARG A 109 6.40 19.84 13.37
C ARG A 109 4.90 19.79 13.49
N THR A 110 4.38 18.91 14.34
CA THR A 110 2.94 18.82 14.59
C THR A 110 2.67 18.77 16.09
N ARG A 111 1.48 19.23 16.45
CA ARG A 111 0.96 19.13 17.80
C ARG A 111 0.13 17.85 17.94
N VAL A 112 0.13 17.26 19.13
CA VAL A 112 -0.63 16.04 19.41
C VAL A 112 -2.11 16.23 19.04
N GLY A 113 -2.62 15.34 18.18
CA GLY A 113 -4.00 15.36 17.69
C GLY A 113 -4.33 16.45 16.67
N LYS A 114 -3.33 17.21 16.17
CA LYS A 114 -3.50 18.16 15.08
C LYS A 114 -2.97 17.57 13.77
N GLU A 115 -3.76 17.71 12.72
CA GLU A 115 -3.35 17.34 11.37
C GLU A 115 -2.51 18.45 10.75
N VAL A 116 -1.46 18.06 10.04
CA VAL A 116 -0.66 18.95 9.19
C VAL A 116 -0.72 18.40 7.78
N LYS A 117 -1.10 19.25 6.83
CA LYS A 117 -1.16 18.89 5.42
C LYS A 117 0.06 19.44 4.70
N PHE A 118 0.62 18.65 3.81
CA PHE A 118 1.64 19.07 2.87
C PHE A 118 1.38 18.37 1.54
N ASP A 119 1.72 19.06 0.46
CA ASP A 119 1.54 18.52 -0.89
C ASP A 119 2.85 17.92 -1.38
N PHE A 120 2.73 16.85 -2.14
CA PHE A 120 3.82 16.25 -2.89
C PHE A 120 3.31 15.91 -4.29
N GLN A 121 4.21 15.92 -5.27
CA GLN A 121 3.89 15.53 -6.63
C GLN A 121 4.72 14.33 -7.02
N VAL A 122 4.12 13.50 -7.87
CA VAL A 122 4.74 12.29 -8.41
C VAL A 122 4.68 12.37 -9.94
N SER A 123 5.75 11.96 -10.59
CA SER A 123 5.79 11.85 -12.05
C SER A 123 6.55 10.59 -12.45
N GLN A 124 6.05 9.91 -13.47
CA GLN A 124 6.68 8.69 -13.99
C GLN A 124 7.84 9.06 -14.92
N ALA A 125 9.00 8.46 -14.66
CA ALA A 125 10.15 8.58 -15.55
C ALA A 125 9.90 7.90 -16.91
N LYS A 126 10.43 8.49 -17.99
CA LYS A 126 10.50 7.83 -19.30
C LYS A 126 11.75 6.96 -19.36
N GLU A 127 11.67 5.82 -20.07
CA GLU A 127 12.80 4.88 -20.23
C GLU A 127 13.42 4.51 -18.87
N TYR A 128 12.58 4.08 -17.91
CA TYR A 128 13.05 3.66 -16.59
C TYR A 128 13.58 2.21 -16.64
N PRO A 129 14.67 1.86 -15.93
CA PRO A 129 15.20 0.50 -15.92
C PRO A 129 14.17 -0.54 -15.47
N VAL A 130 14.19 -1.71 -16.11
CA VAL A 130 13.29 -2.83 -15.79
C VAL A 130 14.09 -4.10 -15.60
N ASP A 131 13.89 -4.73 -14.44
CA ASP A 131 14.36 -6.09 -14.17
C ASP A 131 13.16 -7.04 -14.15
N LEU A 132 13.17 -8.05 -15.02
CA LEU A 132 12.15 -9.08 -15.10
C LEU A 132 12.73 -10.42 -14.64
N TYR A 133 12.32 -10.88 -13.45
CA TYR A 133 12.65 -12.23 -13.01
C TYR A 133 11.50 -13.18 -13.33
N TYR A 134 11.72 -14.07 -14.29
CA TYR A 134 10.71 -15.05 -14.70
C TYR A 134 10.76 -16.26 -13.77
N LEU A 135 9.72 -16.44 -12.96
CA LEU A 135 9.57 -17.57 -12.05
C LEU A 135 8.58 -18.57 -12.64
N MET A 136 9.05 -19.77 -12.97
CA MET A 136 8.29 -20.76 -13.72
C MET A 136 8.05 -22.04 -12.92
N ASP A 137 6.81 -22.52 -12.94
CA ASP A 137 6.50 -23.89 -12.56
C ASP A 137 7.09 -24.85 -13.61
N LEU A 138 7.93 -25.79 -13.18
CA LEU A 138 8.49 -26.84 -14.02
C LEU A 138 7.98 -28.23 -13.63
N SER A 139 6.78 -28.32 -13.06
CA SER A 139 6.00 -29.54 -12.93
C SER A 139 5.73 -30.17 -14.32
N ASN A 140 5.37 -31.45 -14.34
CA ASN A 140 5.16 -32.19 -15.59
C ASN A 140 4.07 -31.57 -16.47
N SER A 141 3.10 -30.88 -15.85
CA SER A 141 2.03 -30.17 -16.54
C SER A 141 2.50 -28.98 -17.38
N MET A 142 3.70 -28.45 -17.11
CA MET A 142 4.25 -27.23 -17.72
C MET A 142 5.25 -27.50 -18.86
N SER A 143 5.32 -28.75 -19.34
CA SER A 143 6.33 -29.17 -20.32
C SER A 143 6.25 -28.42 -21.65
N ASP A 144 5.05 -28.29 -22.21
CA ASP A 144 4.79 -27.56 -23.45
C ASP A 144 4.89 -26.03 -23.27
N ASP A 145 4.48 -25.51 -22.12
CA ASP A 145 4.65 -24.10 -21.74
C ASP A 145 6.13 -23.69 -21.71
N ARG A 146 7.02 -24.54 -21.17
CA ARG A 146 8.47 -24.27 -21.16
C ARG A 146 9.01 -24.14 -22.58
N GLU A 147 8.60 -25.01 -23.50
CA GLU A 147 9.00 -24.92 -24.90
C GLU A 147 8.48 -23.65 -25.57
N MET A 148 7.24 -23.25 -25.25
CA MET A 148 6.66 -22.02 -25.77
C MET A 148 7.39 -20.78 -25.23
N LEU A 149 7.71 -20.75 -23.93
CA LEU A 149 8.47 -19.65 -23.32
C LEU A 149 9.85 -19.50 -23.98
N ALA A 150 10.56 -20.61 -24.22
CA ALA A 150 11.83 -20.57 -24.93
C ALA A 150 11.69 -19.98 -26.35
N LYS A 151 10.59 -20.26 -27.06
CA LYS A 151 10.31 -19.67 -28.39
C LYS A 151 9.94 -18.18 -28.31
N LEU A 152 9.36 -17.72 -27.20
CA LEU A 152 8.90 -16.35 -27.00
C LEU A 152 9.95 -15.42 -26.37
N ALA A 153 11.01 -15.97 -25.76
CA ALA A 153 12.07 -15.23 -25.07
C ALA A 153 12.55 -13.97 -25.84
N ASP A 154 12.89 -14.13 -27.12
CA ASP A 154 13.40 -13.04 -27.96
C ASP A 154 12.35 -11.94 -28.20
N LYS A 155 11.07 -12.33 -28.31
CA LYS A 155 9.96 -11.38 -28.49
C LYS A 155 9.69 -10.60 -27.22
N ILE A 156 9.75 -11.25 -26.05
CA ILE A 156 9.60 -10.58 -24.75
C ILE A 156 10.70 -9.53 -24.58
N ALA A 157 11.95 -9.94 -24.82
CA ALA A 157 13.09 -9.03 -24.73
C ALA A 157 12.95 -7.85 -25.70
N SER A 158 12.62 -8.11 -26.97
CA SER A 158 12.44 -7.06 -27.98
C SER A 158 11.29 -6.10 -27.62
N ALA A 159 10.18 -6.62 -27.09
CA ALA A 159 9.04 -5.81 -26.68
C ALA A 159 9.41 -4.88 -25.50
N ILE A 160 10.10 -5.39 -24.49
CA ILE A 160 10.50 -4.58 -23.33
C ILE A 160 11.60 -3.58 -23.71
N GLN A 161 12.55 -3.99 -24.56
CA GLN A 161 13.60 -3.11 -25.07
C GLN A 161 13.06 -1.95 -25.92
N SER A 162 11.86 -2.08 -26.48
CA SER A 162 11.16 -0.98 -27.16
C SER A 162 10.62 0.09 -26.20
N ILE A 163 10.47 -0.24 -24.91
CA ILE A 163 9.97 0.63 -23.84
C ILE A 163 11.13 1.24 -23.04
N THR A 164 12.15 0.43 -22.71
CA THR A 164 13.33 0.86 -21.96
C THR A 164 14.60 0.21 -22.50
N LYS A 165 15.69 0.97 -22.55
CA LYS A 165 16.99 0.45 -23.01
C LYS A 165 17.73 -0.33 -21.93
N ASP A 166 17.41 -0.07 -20.66
CA ASP A 166 18.00 -0.73 -19.50
C ASP A 166 17.07 -1.85 -19.04
N PHE A 167 17.30 -3.05 -19.57
CA PHE A 167 16.47 -4.22 -19.35
C PHE A 167 17.34 -5.41 -18.96
N HIS A 168 17.04 -6.02 -17.81
CA HIS A 168 17.62 -7.29 -17.39
C HIS A 168 16.53 -8.35 -17.25
N ILE A 169 16.85 -9.58 -17.64
CA ILE A 169 15.98 -10.74 -17.47
C ILE A 169 16.69 -11.82 -16.65
N GLY A 170 15.96 -12.45 -15.74
CA GLY A 170 16.40 -13.55 -14.90
C GLY A 170 15.43 -14.71 -14.97
N PHE A 171 15.85 -15.88 -14.48
CA PHE A 171 15.04 -17.09 -14.53
C PHE A 171 15.22 -17.92 -13.26
N GLY A 172 14.10 -18.36 -12.70
CA GLY A 172 14.03 -19.33 -11.63
C GLY A 172 12.91 -20.31 -11.88
N SER A 173 12.99 -21.46 -11.23
CA SER A 173 11.97 -22.49 -11.33
C SER A 173 11.59 -23.08 -10.00
N PHE A 174 10.41 -23.68 -9.93
CA PHE A 174 9.88 -24.36 -8.76
C PHE A 174 9.03 -25.56 -9.16
N VAL A 175 8.79 -26.45 -8.19
CA VAL A 175 7.83 -27.55 -8.27
C VAL A 175 7.07 -27.56 -6.95
N ASP A 176 7.49 -28.38 -5.98
CA ASP A 176 6.94 -28.38 -4.62
C ASP A 176 7.98 -28.86 -3.60
N LYS A 177 7.61 -28.82 -2.32
CA LYS A 177 8.41 -29.28 -1.19
C LYS A 177 8.75 -30.75 -1.34
N GLU A 178 10.01 -31.09 -1.09
CA GLU A 178 10.53 -32.45 -1.17
C GLU A 178 10.14 -33.33 0.05
N VAL A 179 8.86 -33.30 0.44
CA VAL A 179 8.33 -34.06 1.58
C VAL A 179 6.98 -34.66 1.27
N TYR A 180 6.71 -35.84 1.82
CA TYR A 180 5.36 -36.42 1.78
C TYR A 180 4.38 -35.49 2.53
N PRO A 181 3.15 -35.24 2.03
CA PRO A 181 2.47 -35.91 0.92
C PRO A 181 2.53 -35.18 -0.44
N PHE A 182 3.42 -34.19 -0.62
CA PHE A 182 3.56 -33.46 -1.89
C PHE A 182 4.31 -34.29 -2.94
N ILE A 183 5.22 -35.15 -2.48
CA ILE A 183 5.95 -36.11 -3.32
C ILE A 183 5.67 -37.56 -2.88
N SER A 184 5.77 -38.50 -3.80
CA SER A 184 5.86 -39.93 -3.49
C SER A 184 7.24 -40.29 -2.95
N LEU A 185 7.28 -41.23 -2.01
CA LEU A 185 8.50 -41.86 -1.54
C LEU A 185 9.07 -42.87 -2.55
N ILE A 186 8.28 -43.24 -3.57
CA ILE A 186 8.70 -44.05 -4.71
C ILE A 186 9.10 -43.09 -5.83
N PRO A 187 10.41 -42.91 -6.13
CA PRO A 187 10.88 -41.88 -7.05
C PRO A 187 10.25 -41.92 -8.44
N GLU A 188 9.95 -43.12 -8.95
CA GLU A 188 9.35 -43.36 -10.26
C GLU A 188 7.91 -42.83 -10.38
N GLU A 189 7.22 -42.58 -9.26
CA GLU A 189 5.86 -42.03 -9.27
C GLU A 189 5.84 -40.50 -9.40
N ASN A 190 6.94 -39.83 -9.02
CA ASN A 190 7.03 -38.36 -9.11
C ASN A 190 7.24 -37.88 -10.54
N CYS A 191 7.76 -38.72 -11.43
CA CYS A 191 7.98 -38.31 -12.80
C CYS A 191 7.84 -39.43 -13.83
N GLN A 192 7.16 -39.10 -14.93
CA GLN A 192 6.77 -40.06 -15.97
C GLN A 192 7.88 -40.34 -16.99
N THR A 193 8.95 -39.53 -17.01
CA THR A 193 10.04 -39.66 -17.98
C THR A 193 11.34 -40.14 -17.30
N PRO A 194 12.12 -41.04 -17.93
CA PRO A 194 13.34 -41.59 -17.32
C PRO A 194 14.43 -40.54 -17.04
N ASP A 195 14.45 -39.44 -17.80
CA ASP A 195 15.47 -38.39 -17.73
C ASP A 195 15.06 -37.22 -16.82
N CYS A 196 14.05 -37.42 -15.99
CA CYS A 196 13.47 -36.39 -15.14
C CYS A 196 14.23 -36.24 -13.81
N PRO A 197 14.65 -35.02 -13.43
CA PRO A 197 15.20 -34.77 -12.11
C PRO A 197 14.15 -34.95 -11.03
N GLY A 198 14.60 -35.33 -9.84
CA GLY A 198 13.75 -35.37 -8.65
C GLY A 198 13.09 -34.01 -8.35
N PRO A 199 11.97 -34.02 -7.62
CA PRO A 199 11.26 -32.82 -7.21
C PRO A 199 12.18 -31.88 -6.43
N TYR A 200 11.89 -30.59 -6.49
CA TYR A 200 12.59 -29.57 -5.74
C TYR A 200 11.67 -28.38 -5.45
N SER A 201 11.90 -27.72 -4.32
CA SER A 201 11.08 -26.55 -3.94
C SER A 201 11.37 -25.35 -4.82
N PHE A 202 12.62 -24.88 -4.88
CA PHE A 202 13.03 -23.74 -5.70
C PHE A 202 14.46 -23.88 -6.20
N GLN A 203 14.69 -23.48 -7.45
CA GLN A 203 16.03 -23.37 -8.03
C GLN A 203 16.19 -22.03 -8.74
N HIS A 204 17.24 -21.30 -8.36
CA HIS A 204 17.72 -20.14 -9.10
C HIS A 204 18.52 -20.58 -10.33
N GLN A 205 17.94 -20.45 -11.52
CA GLN A 205 18.52 -20.96 -12.77
C GLN A 205 19.47 -19.95 -13.43
N MET A 206 19.17 -18.66 -13.31
CA MET A 206 19.89 -17.56 -13.97
C MET A 206 19.70 -16.23 -13.23
N LYS A 207 20.81 -15.54 -12.96
CA LYS A 207 20.83 -14.15 -12.47
C LYS A 207 20.31 -13.18 -13.52
N LEU A 208 19.79 -12.04 -13.07
CA LEU A 208 19.44 -10.92 -13.93
C LEU A 208 20.62 -10.57 -14.85
N SER A 209 20.36 -10.55 -16.16
CA SER A 209 21.34 -10.32 -17.22
C SER A 209 20.68 -9.55 -18.36
N PRO A 210 21.43 -8.68 -19.08
CA PRO A 210 20.90 -8.02 -20.26
C PRO A 210 20.85 -8.94 -21.49
N ASP A 211 21.34 -10.19 -21.39
CA ASP A 211 21.42 -11.14 -22.50
C ASP A 211 20.16 -12.03 -22.62
N PRO A 212 19.26 -11.78 -23.59
CA PRO A 212 18.07 -12.61 -23.78
C PRO A 212 18.38 -13.98 -24.38
N PHE A 213 19.51 -14.15 -25.06
CA PHE A 213 19.94 -15.45 -25.59
C PHE A 213 20.27 -16.40 -24.44
N LEU A 214 20.96 -15.89 -23.40
CA LEU A 214 21.27 -16.66 -22.20
C LEU A 214 19.97 -17.11 -21.49
N PHE A 215 18.98 -16.22 -21.40
CA PHE A 215 17.66 -16.57 -20.85
C PHE A 215 17.01 -17.71 -21.63
N ARG A 216 16.94 -17.59 -22.96
CA ARG A 216 16.38 -18.62 -23.83
C ARG A 216 17.06 -19.98 -23.65
N GLU A 217 18.40 -20.00 -23.64
CA GLU A 217 19.16 -21.23 -23.44
C GLU A 217 18.94 -21.82 -22.05
N LYS A 218 18.83 -20.99 -21.01
CA LYS A 218 18.56 -21.43 -19.63
C LYS A 218 17.16 -22.02 -19.47
N VAL A 219 16.13 -21.39 -20.04
CA VAL A 219 14.76 -21.93 -20.07
C VAL A 219 14.73 -23.26 -20.81
N ARG A 220 15.35 -23.34 -21.99
CA ARG A 220 15.34 -24.57 -22.81
C ARG A 220 16.04 -25.76 -22.11
N ARG A 221 17.11 -25.49 -21.36
CA ARG A 221 17.89 -26.51 -20.66
C ARG A 221 17.32 -26.89 -19.30
N ALA A 222 16.41 -26.09 -18.76
CA ALA A 222 15.83 -26.38 -17.45
C ALA A 222 14.95 -27.63 -17.54
N PRO A 223 15.29 -28.71 -16.83
CA PRO A 223 14.57 -29.96 -16.91
C PRO A 223 13.18 -29.85 -16.27
N ILE A 224 12.20 -30.55 -16.85
CA ILE A 224 10.86 -30.72 -16.27
C ILE A 224 10.95 -31.75 -15.16
N SER A 225 10.34 -31.47 -14.02
CA SER A 225 10.23 -32.35 -12.87
C SER A 225 8.75 -32.69 -12.60
N GLY A 226 8.45 -33.25 -11.43
CA GLY A 226 7.07 -33.54 -11.04
C GLY A 226 6.91 -33.94 -9.58
N ASN A 227 5.65 -33.93 -9.16
CA ASN A 227 5.12 -34.20 -7.83
C ASN A 227 3.79 -34.96 -7.99
N ILE A 228 3.14 -35.33 -6.88
CA ILE A 228 1.92 -36.17 -6.91
C ILE A 228 0.62 -35.40 -6.73
N ASP A 229 0.67 -34.20 -6.16
CA ASP A 229 -0.49 -33.35 -5.97
C ASP A 229 -0.62 -32.29 -7.06
N GLN A 230 -1.75 -31.57 -7.04
CA GLN A 230 -2.06 -30.54 -8.05
C GLN A 230 -1.63 -29.12 -7.64
N PRO A 231 -1.75 -28.71 -6.37
CA PRO A 231 -1.19 -27.43 -5.94
C PRO A 231 0.33 -27.52 -5.89
N GLU A 232 1.01 -26.46 -6.33
CA GLU A 232 2.47 -26.39 -6.37
C GLU A 232 3.03 -25.45 -5.30
N GLY A 233 4.30 -25.61 -4.97
CA GLY A 233 5.04 -24.86 -3.94
C GLY A 233 5.47 -23.45 -4.36
N GLY A 234 4.76 -22.80 -5.29
CA GLY A 234 5.19 -21.52 -5.89
C GLY A 234 5.39 -20.37 -4.90
N LEU A 235 4.73 -20.39 -3.75
CA LEU A 235 4.92 -19.38 -2.70
C LEU A 235 6.27 -19.49 -1.99
N ASP A 236 6.84 -20.69 -1.85
CA ASP A 236 8.19 -20.84 -1.31
C ASP A 236 9.18 -20.16 -2.24
N ALA A 237 9.02 -20.39 -3.54
CA ALA A 237 9.87 -19.81 -4.57
C ALA A 237 9.76 -18.29 -4.61
N LEU A 238 8.54 -17.75 -4.51
CA LEU A 238 8.31 -16.29 -4.45
C LEU A 238 9.00 -15.62 -3.25
N VAL A 239 9.14 -16.32 -2.12
CA VAL A 239 9.82 -15.78 -0.93
C VAL A 239 11.34 -15.79 -1.08
N GLN A 240 11.91 -16.68 -1.90
CA GLN A 240 13.36 -16.77 -2.12
C GLN A 240 13.88 -15.82 -3.20
N VAL A 241 13.03 -15.43 -4.15
CA VAL A 241 13.34 -14.49 -5.25
C VAL A 241 13.41 -13.06 -4.72
#